data_AF-T0YYM3-F1
#
_entry.id   AF-T0YYM3-F1
#
_cell.length_a   1.000
_cell.length_b   1.000
_cell.length_c   1.000
_cell.angle_alpha   90.00
_cell.angle_beta   90.00
_cell.angle_gamma   90.00
#
_symmetry.space_group_name_H-M   'P 1'
#
loop_
_entity.id
_entity.type
_entity.pdbx_description
1 polymer ?
#
loop_
_entity_poly.entity_id
_entity_poly.type
_entity_poly.pdbx_seq_one_letter_code
_entity_poly.pdbx_strand_id
1 'polypeptide(L)'
;GAIEHHQIDARAQYFEQVLRFLIMGNVRRGQVYPLCVGAERVMQAQTLAHMARKLGTSMIAHGCTAAGNDQVRFEVALRTLAPELEVLAPVRDRAFKRPQELAFLQERGLPVPPFGAAYSINRGLWGVTIGGQETLTSSGGIPEEAWVLT
;
A
#
# COMPACT_ATOMS: atom_id res chain seq x y z
N GLY A 1 1.81 -13.79 17.60
CA GLY A 1 1.59 -13.51 16.17
C GLY A 1 0.15 -13.07 15.96
N ALA A 2 -0.32 -12.99 14.72
CA ALA A 2 -1.75 -12.76 14.44
C ALA A 2 -2.60 -13.92 14.97
N ILE A 3 -3.80 -13.62 15.49
CA ILE A 3 -4.77 -14.64 15.96
C ILE A 3 -5.45 -15.31 14.75
N GLU A 4 -5.71 -14.53 13.70
CA GLU A 4 -6.32 -14.99 12.45
C GLU A 4 -5.66 -14.32 11.24
N HIS A 5 -5.76 -14.97 10.08
CA HIS A 5 -5.32 -14.46 8.79
C HIS A 5 -6.43 -14.65 7.75
N HIS A 6 -6.76 -13.57 7.03
CA HIS A 6 -7.81 -13.55 6.01
C HIS A 6 -7.20 -13.14 4.67
N GLN A 7 -7.19 -14.04 3.70
CA GLN A 7 -6.80 -13.74 2.32
C GLN A 7 -8.05 -13.51 1.46
N ILE A 8 -8.11 -12.37 0.79
CA ILE A 8 -9.28 -11.95 0.01
C ILE A 8 -8.85 -11.83 -1.45
N ASP A 9 -9.45 -12.63 -2.33
CA ASP A 9 -9.30 -12.45 -3.77
C ASP A 9 -10.27 -11.36 -4.24
N ALA A 10 -9.73 -10.18 -4.47
CA ALA A 10 -10.48 -9.00 -4.92
C ALA A 10 -10.23 -8.67 -6.40
N ARG A 11 -9.59 -9.55 -7.18
CA ARG A 11 -9.15 -9.23 -8.55
C ARG A 11 -10.33 -8.90 -9.47
N ALA A 12 -11.40 -9.70 -9.42
CA ALA A 12 -12.59 -9.47 -10.23
C ALA A 12 -13.32 -8.18 -9.81
N GLN A 13 -13.49 -7.98 -8.51
CA GLN A 13 -14.10 -6.78 -7.95
C GLN A 13 -13.30 -5.54 -8.33
N TYR A 14 -11.96 -5.61 -8.30
CA TYR A 14 -11.10 -4.50 -8.67
C TYR A 14 -11.28 -4.09 -10.12
N PHE A 15 -11.42 -5.07 -11.02
CA PHE A 15 -11.75 -4.78 -12.41
C PHE A 15 -13.12 -4.10 -12.53
N GLU A 16 -14.15 -4.68 -11.94
CA GLU A 16 -15.54 -4.21 -12.05
C GLU A 16 -15.78 -2.83 -11.43
N GLN A 17 -15.13 -2.53 -10.31
CA GLN A 17 -15.39 -1.30 -9.56
C GLN A 17 -14.41 -0.18 -9.89
N VAL A 18 -13.22 -0.50 -10.41
CA VAL A 18 -12.15 0.48 -10.61
C VAL A 18 -11.60 0.44 -12.02
N LEU A 19 -10.98 -0.67 -12.45
CA LEU A 19 -10.18 -0.67 -13.67
C LEU A 19 -11.00 -0.42 -14.93
N ARG A 20 -12.21 -1.00 -15.04
CA ARG A 20 -13.06 -0.75 -16.20
C ARG A 20 -13.36 0.73 -16.39
N PHE A 21 -13.51 1.50 -15.30
CA PHE A 21 -13.77 2.93 -15.36
C PHE A 21 -12.51 3.74 -15.67
N LEU A 22 -11.34 3.32 -15.18
CA LEU A 22 -10.07 3.92 -15.59
C LEU A 22 -9.84 3.76 -17.10
N ILE A 23 -10.18 2.59 -17.64
CA ILE A 23 -10.09 2.28 -19.08
C ILE A 23 -11.10 3.11 -19.87
N MET A 24 -12.39 3.04 -19.51
CA MET A 24 -13.47 3.78 -20.20
C MET A 24 -13.20 5.29 -20.21
N GLY A 25 -12.68 5.83 -19.11
CA GLY A 25 -12.35 7.24 -18.98
C GLY A 25 -11.01 7.65 -19.60
N ASN A 26 -10.23 6.71 -20.16
CA ASN A 26 -8.85 6.96 -20.60
C ASN A 26 -8.01 7.71 -19.55
N VAL A 27 -8.17 7.33 -18.27
CA VAL A 27 -7.67 8.12 -17.14
C VAL A 27 -6.13 8.13 -17.11
N ARG A 28 -5.55 9.33 -17.21
CA ARG A 28 -4.10 9.56 -17.11
C ARG A 28 -3.82 10.81 -16.28
N ARG A 29 -3.23 10.64 -15.10
CA ARG A 29 -2.74 11.74 -14.29
C ARG A 29 -1.56 12.42 -14.98
N GLY A 30 -1.65 13.73 -15.15
CA GLY A 30 -0.64 14.50 -15.88
C GLY A 30 -0.46 14.03 -17.32
N GLN A 31 -1.48 13.43 -17.93
CA GLN A 31 -1.46 12.84 -19.27
C GLN A 31 -0.50 11.66 -19.48
N VAL A 32 0.19 11.21 -18.42
CA VAL A 32 1.23 10.15 -18.52
C VAL A 32 0.96 8.95 -17.61
N TYR A 33 0.38 9.13 -16.43
CA TYR A 33 0.33 8.08 -15.41
C TYR A 33 -1.08 7.49 -15.22
N PRO A 34 -1.32 6.20 -15.50
CA PRO A 34 -2.66 5.60 -15.47
C PRO A 34 -3.14 5.17 -14.07
N LEU A 35 -2.57 5.75 -12.99
CA LEU A 35 -2.95 5.47 -11.60
C LEU A 35 -2.72 4.01 -11.14
N CYS A 36 -1.69 3.34 -11.66
CA CYS A 36 -1.33 1.92 -11.43
C CYS A 36 -1.62 1.37 -10.01
N VAL A 37 -1.15 2.06 -8.98
CA VAL A 37 -1.20 1.57 -7.58
C VAL A 37 -2.14 2.40 -6.70
N GLY A 38 -2.36 3.67 -7.05
CA GLY A 38 -3.19 4.55 -6.21
C GLY A 38 -4.67 4.15 -6.20
N ALA A 39 -5.16 3.55 -7.29
CA ALA A 39 -6.58 3.28 -7.49
C ALA A 39 -7.10 2.10 -6.64
N GLU A 40 -6.25 1.11 -6.32
CA GLU A 40 -6.62 -0.04 -5.48
C GLU A 40 -6.81 0.32 -4.00
N ARG A 41 -6.24 1.44 -3.53
CA ARG A 41 -6.23 1.83 -2.11
C ARG A 41 -7.64 2.03 -1.54
N VAL A 42 -8.57 2.55 -2.35
CA VAL A 42 -9.98 2.73 -1.95
C VAL A 42 -10.67 1.38 -1.75
N MET A 43 -10.43 0.42 -2.65
CA MET A 43 -10.97 -0.93 -2.52
C MET A 43 -10.41 -1.66 -1.30
N GLN A 44 -9.11 -1.50 -1.03
CA GLN A 44 -8.48 -2.05 0.17
C GLN A 44 -9.11 -1.44 1.44
N ALA A 45 -9.34 -0.14 1.49
CA ALA A 45 -10.04 0.52 2.59
C ALA A 45 -11.48 0.00 2.79
N GLN A 46 -12.25 -0.16 1.71
CA GLN A 46 -13.59 -0.76 1.76
C GLN A 46 -13.56 -2.18 2.33
N THR A 47 -12.59 -2.98 1.90
CA THR A 47 -12.40 -4.35 2.37
C THR A 47 -12.04 -4.38 3.85
N LEU A 48 -11.13 -3.52 4.30
CA LEU A 48 -10.74 -3.40 5.70
C LEU A 48 -11.93 -2.97 6.58
N ALA A 49 -12.71 -1.97 6.16
CA ALA A 49 -13.90 -1.53 6.89
C ALA A 49 -14.95 -2.65 7.01
N HIS A 50 -15.18 -3.42 5.94
CA HIS A 50 -16.09 -4.56 5.95
C HIS A 50 -15.59 -5.66 6.92
N MET A 51 -14.31 -6.01 6.84
CA MET A 51 -13.71 -7.01 7.72
C MET A 51 -13.70 -6.57 9.17
N ALA A 52 -13.46 -5.30 9.46
CA ALA A 52 -13.48 -4.76 10.81
C ALA A 52 -14.85 -4.96 11.47
N ARG A 53 -15.94 -4.66 10.74
CA ARG A 53 -17.31 -4.90 11.21
C ARG A 53 -17.62 -6.37 11.38
N LYS A 54 -17.20 -7.22 10.42
CA LYS A 54 -17.39 -8.68 10.48
C LYS A 54 -16.69 -9.29 11.70
N LEU A 55 -15.50 -8.81 12.04
CA LEU A 55 -14.70 -9.27 13.16
C LEU A 55 -15.05 -8.57 14.49
N GLY A 56 -15.90 -7.54 14.46
CA GLY A 56 -16.27 -6.78 15.66
C GLY A 56 -15.14 -5.96 16.27
N THR A 57 -14.13 -5.55 15.48
CA THR A 57 -13.05 -4.67 15.95
C THR A 57 -13.43 -3.20 15.81
N SER A 58 -12.99 -2.38 16.76
CA SER A 58 -13.11 -0.92 16.72
C SER A 58 -11.90 -0.23 16.07
N MET A 59 -10.89 -0.99 15.65
CA MET A 59 -9.61 -0.47 15.17
C MET A 59 -9.15 -1.12 13.85
N ILE A 60 -8.50 -0.31 13.01
CA ILE A 60 -7.74 -0.74 11.81
C ILE A 60 -6.34 -0.13 11.89
N ALA A 61 -5.32 -0.86 11.43
CA ALA A 61 -3.96 -0.33 11.29
C ALA A 61 -3.47 -0.37 9.82
N HIS A 62 -2.69 0.64 9.40
CA HIS A 62 -1.97 0.62 8.13
C HIS A 62 -0.50 1.05 8.29
N GLY A 63 0.36 0.60 7.38
CA GLY A 63 1.81 0.83 7.41
C GLY A 63 2.31 1.97 6.51
N CYS A 64 1.44 2.89 6.10
CA CYS A 64 1.86 3.98 5.19
C CYS A 64 2.77 4.98 5.91
N THR A 65 3.73 5.54 5.18
CA THR A 65 4.62 6.60 5.68
C THR A 65 3.95 7.98 5.61
N ALA A 66 4.53 8.97 6.30
CA ALA A 66 4.09 10.37 6.25
C ALA A 66 4.29 11.04 4.87
N ALA A 67 5.26 10.57 4.08
CA ALA A 67 5.67 11.22 2.83
C ALA A 67 4.81 10.83 1.62
N GLY A 68 4.05 9.74 1.72
CA GLY A 68 3.30 9.16 0.61
C GLY A 68 1.85 9.64 0.52
N ASN A 69 1.30 9.59 -0.69
CA ASN A 69 -0.13 9.85 -0.94
C ASN A 69 -1.05 8.75 -0.39
N ASP A 70 -0.51 7.55 -0.12
CA ASP A 70 -1.32 6.38 0.25
C ASP A 70 -1.99 6.52 1.61
N GLN A 71 -1.34 7.18 2.60
CA GLN A 71 -2.00 7.46 3.88
C GLN A 71 -3.28 8.28 3.68
N VAL A 72 -3.23 9.30 2.82
CA VAL A 72 -4.40 10.16 2.53
C VAL A 72 -5.50 9.34 1.87
N ARG A 73 -5.15 8.50 0.88
CA ARG A 73 -6.12 7.65 0.17
C ARG A 73 -6.82 6.68 1.12
N PHE A 74 -6.07 5.99 1.96
CA PHE A 74 -6.62 5.04 2.92
C PHE A 74 -7.47 5.75 3.97
N GLU A 75 -6.96 6.79 4.62
CA GLU A 75 -7.66 7.43 5.72
C GLU A 75 -8.90 8.20 5.26
N VAL A 76 -8.86 8.87 4.11
CA VAL A 76 -10.06 9.53 3.57
C VAL A 76 -11.13 8.49 3.29
N ALA A 77 -10.79 7.38 2.63
CA ALA A 77 -11.74 6.31 2.36
C ALA A 77 -12.28 5.69 3.66
N LEU A 78 -11.42 5.36 4.62
CA LEU A 78 -11.83 4.78 5.92
C LEU A 78 -12.72 5.74 6.72
N ARG A 79 -12.36 7.02 6.82
CA ARG A 79 -13.19 8.03 7.51
C ARG A 79 -14.55 8.22 6.84
N THR A 80 -14.65 8.04 5.53
CA THR A 80 -15.94 8.09 4.82
C THR A 80 -16.75 6.81 5.01
N LEU A 81 -16.12 5.65 4.95
CA LEU A 81 -16.79 4.35 4.91
C LEU A 81 -17.10 3.78 6.29
N ALA A 82 -16.27 4.10 7.28
CA ALA A 82 -16.33 3.60 8.64
C ALA A 82 -15.75 4.63 9.64
N PRO A 83 -16.40 5.81 9.78
CA PRO A 83 -15.95 6.86 10.71
C PRO A 83 -15.89 6.42 12.17
N GLU A 84 -16.59 5.34 12.54
CA GLU A 84 -16.58 4.75 13.87
C GLU A 84 -15.29 4.03 14.23
N LEU A 85 -14.45 3.67 13.24
CA LEU A 85 -13.22 2.92 13.46
C LEU A 85 -12.05 3.84 13.75
N GLU A 86 -11.29 3.52 14.79
CA GLU A 86 -10.00 4.15 15.06
C GLU A 86 -8.96 3.64 14.06
N VAL A 87 -8.27 4.57 13.40
CA VAL A 87 -7.23 4.25 12.41
C VAL A 87 -5.85 4.50 13.03
N LEU A 88 -5.06 3.44 13.14
CA LEU A 88 -3.68 3.48 13.61
C LEU A 88 -2.71 3.51 12.42
N ALA A 89 -1.75 4.43 12.42
CA ALA A 89 -0.69 4.49 11.41
C ALA A 89 0.71 4.42 12.06
N PRO A 90 1.12 3.27 12.63
CA PRO A 90 2.32 3.20 13.48
C PRO A 90 3.61 3.66 12.78
N VAL A 91 3.76 3.39 11.48
CA VAL A 91 4.95 3.79 10.70
C VAL A 91 5.05 5.31 10.54
N ARG A 92 3.91 6.00 10.49
CA ARG A 92 3.85 7.46 10.44
C ARG A 92 3.98 8.08 11.83
N ASP A 93 3.21 7.56 12.78
CA ASP A 93 2.95 8.19 14.07
C ASP A 93 4.04 7.86 15.11
N ARG A 94 4.70 6.71 14.96
CA ARG A 94 5.84 6.30 15.78
C ARG A 94 7.04 6.27 14.86
N ALA A 95 7.98 7.18 15.09
CA ALA A 95 9.22 7.31 14.31
C ALA A 95 10.18 6.12 14.55
N PHE A 96 9.72 4.90 14.26
CA PHE A 96 10.47 3.68 14.41
C PHE A 96 11.69 3.74 13.50
N LYS A 97 12.86 3.54 14.09
CA LYS A 97 14.10 3.43 13.32
C LYS A 97 14.31 1.99 12.93
N ARG A 98 14.74 1.77 11.68
CA ARG A 98 15.02 0.43 11.15
C ARG A 98 15.84 -0.47 12.09
N PRO A 99 16.92 0.00 12.75
CA PRO A 99 17.67 -0.83 13.71
C PRO A 99 16.83 -1.34 14.89
N GLN A 100 15.89 -0.53 15.38
CA GLN A 100 15.00 -0.91 16.48
C GLN A 100 14.00 -1.97 16.04
N GLU A 101 13.48 -1.88 14.82
CA GLU A 101 12.60 -2.91 14.24
C GLU A 101 13.34 -4.24 14.09
N LEU A 102 14.58 -4.22 13.61
CA LEU A 102 15.41 -5.41 13.45
C LEU A 102 15.73 -6.06 14.80
N ALA A 103 16.12 -5.26 15.80
CA ALA A 103 16.35 -5.75 17.17
C ALA A 103 15.08 -6.37 17.76
N PHE A 104 13.92 -5.72 17.59
CA PHE A 104 12.64 -6.23 18.06
C PHE A 104 12.30 -7.62 17.48
N LEU A 105 12.60 -7.84 16.19
CA LEU A 105 12.43 -9.14 15.53
C LEU A 105 13.43 -10.17 16.07
N GLN A 106 14.71 -9.81 16.18
CA GLN A 106 15.78 -10.69 16.66
C GLN A 106 15.55 -11.16 18.11
N GLU A 107 15.22 -10.25 19.02
CA GLU A 107 14.92 -10.55 20.43
C GLU A 107 13.77 -11.55 20.59
N ARG A 108 12.89 -11.63 19.59
CA ARG A 108 11.71 -12.53 19.58
C ARG A 108 11.91 -13.78 18.72
N GLY A 109 13.10 -13.97 18.16
CA GLY A 109 13.38 -15.08 17.25
C GLY A 109 12.53 -15.05 15.98
N LEU A 110 12.07 -13.88 15.55
CA LEU A 110 11.27 -13.71 14.34
C LEU A 110 12.15 -13.53 13.10
N PRO A 111 11.68 -13.92 11.91
CA PRO A 111 12.43 -13.75 10.66
C PRO A 111 12.82 -12.30 10.42
N VAL A 112 14.11 -12.07 10.14
CA VAL A 112 14.65 -10.76 9.78
C VAL A 112 14.73 -10.64 8.26
N PRO A 113 14.12 -9.62 7.65
CA PRO A 113 14.15 -9.44 6.20
C PRO A 113 15.57 -9.11 5.71
N PRO A 114 15.91 -9.47 4.45
CA PRO A 114 17.19 -9.12 3.86
C PRO A 114 17.38 -7.59 3.84
N PHE A 115 18.63 -7.16 4.00
CA PHE A 115 19.00 -5.75 3.96
C PHE A 115 19.09 -5.25 2.51
N GLY A 116 18.85 -3.95 2.30
CA GLY A 116 19.37 -3.24 1.12
C GLY A 116 18.54 -3.36 -0.16
N ALA A 117 17.21 -3.47 -0.10
CA ALA A 117 16.40 -3.28 -1.30
C ALA A 117 16.64 -1.86 -1.86
N ALA A 118 17.27 -1.77 -3.03
CA ALA A 118 17.56 -0.50 -3.69
C ALA A 118 16.27 0.26 -4.07
N TYR A 119 15.21 -0.47 -4.40
CA TYR A 119 13.93 0.09 -4.81
C TYR A 119 12.78 -0.37 -3.92
N SER A 120 11.83 0.53 -3.74
CA SER A 120 10.48 0.26 -3.25
C SER A 120 9.57 -0.01 -4.45
N ILE A 121 9.01 -1.22 -4.50
CA ILE A 121 8.22 -1.70 -5.63
C ILE A 121 6.80 -1.97 -5.14
N ASN A 122 5.83 -1.28 -5.75
CA ASN A 122 4.42 -1.58 -5.53
C ASN A 122 3.85 -2.16 -6.82
N ARG A 123 3.34 -3.40 -6.74
CA ARG A 123 2.75 -4.12 -7.86
C ARG A 123 1.30 -4.42 -7.55
N GLY A 124 0.40 -3.83 -8.35
CA GLY A 124 -1.02 -4.15 -8.36
C GLY A 124 -1.40 -4.92 -9.63
N LEU A 125 -2.68 -5.24 -9.76
CA LEU A 125 -3.22 -5.86 -10.98
C LEU A 125 -3.08 -4.95 -12.21
N TRP A 126 -3.15 -3.64 -12.01
CA TRP A 126 -3.17 -2.64 -13.08
C TRP A 126 -1.79 -2.19 -13.57
N GLY A 127 -0.78 -2.31 -12.72
CA GLY A 127 0.58 -1.92 -13.07
C GLY A 127 1.51 -1.89 -11.87
N VAL A 128 2.74 -1.48 -12.14
CA VAL A 128 3.82 -1.40 -11.16
C VAL A 128 4.29 0.04 -11.03
N THR A 129 4.63 0.45 -9.81
CA THR A 129 5.42 1.64 -9.55
C THR A 129 6.71 1.26 -8.86
N ILE A 130 7.83 1.78 -9.35
CA ILE A 130 9.18 1.58 -8.81
C ILE A 130 9.67 2.95 -8.34
N GLY A 131 10.22 3.02 -7.13
CA GLY A 131 10.81 4.25 -6.60
C GLY A 131 12.01 3.97 -5.71
N GLY A 132 12.98 4.89 -5.69
CA GLY A 132 14.26 4.75 -5.01
C GLY A 132 15.42 5.04 -5.94
N GLN A 133 16.63 5.19 -5.38
CA GLN A 133 17.88 5.43 -6.12
C GLN A 133 17.73 6.49 -7.24
N GLU A 134 17.83 6.08 -8.50
CA GLU A 134 17.80 6.93 -9.68
C GLU A 134 16.48 7.68 -9.85
N THR A 135 15.37 7.18 -9.30
CA THR A 135 14.07 7.86 -9.39
C THR A 135 13.93 9.02 -8.39
N LEU A 136 14.94 9.28 -7.55
CA LEU A 136 14.94 10.41 -6.63
C LEU A 136 15.27 11.73 -7.35
N THR A 137 15.81 11.65 -8.57
CA THR A 137 16.06 12.79 -9.46
C THR A 137 15.46 12.53 -10.83
N SER A 138 15.48 13.54 -11.70
CA SER A 138 14.99 13.44 -13.08
C SER A 138 16.10 13.26 -14.12
N SER A 139 17.34 13.03 -13.69
CA SER A 139 18.53 13.05 -14.55
C SER A 139 18.79 11.75 -15.30
N GLY A 140 18.05 10.68 -15.00
CA GLY A 140 18.23 9.35 -15.59
C GLY A 140 17.01 8.47 -15.46
N GLY A 141 17.15 7.21 -15.88
CA GLY A 141 16.15 6.15 -15.70
C GLY A 141 16.68 5.04 -14.79
N ILE A 142 15.79 4.12 -14.41
CA ILE A 142 16.19 2.91 -13.68
C ILE A 142 16.94 1.95 -14.63
N PRO A 143 17.90 1.15 -14.13
CA PRO A 143 18.64 0.18 -14.93
C PRO A 143 17.76 -1.00 -15.34
N GLU A 144 18.19 -1.77 -16.35
CA GLU A 144 17.35 -2.81 -16.96
C GLU A 144 16.95 -3.89 -15.95
N GLU A 145 17.89 -4.27 -15.09
CA GLU A 145 17.69 -5.25 -14.01
C GLU A 145 16.69 -4.81 -12.92
N ALA A 146 16.34 -3.52 -12.87
CA ALA A 146 15.36 -3.00 -11.92
C ALA A 146 13.91 -3.15 -12.42
N TRP A 147 13.69 -3.38 -13.73
CA TRP A 147 12.35 -3.63 -14.26
C TRP A 147 11.85 -5.02 -13.84
N VAL A 148 10.60 -5.07 -13.39
CA VAL A 148 9.98 -6.30 -12.86
C VAL A 148 8.91 -6.89 -13.77
N LEU A 149 8.62 -6.23 -14.88
CA LEU A 149 7.73 -6.70 -15.93
C LEU A 149 8.51 -6.57 -17.24
N THR A 150 8.69 -7.69 -17.93
CA THR A 150 9.23 -7.79 -19.29
C THR A 150 8.12 -8.10 -20.26
#